data_AF-A0A4V1UMV0-F1
#
_entry.id   AF-A0A4V1UMV0-F1
#
_cell.length_a   1.000
_cell.length_b   1.000
_cell.length_c   1.000
_cell.angle_alpha   90.00
_cell.angle_beta   90.00
_cell.angle_gamma   90.00
#
_symmetry.space_group_name_H-M   'P 1'
#
loop_
_entity.id
_entity.type
_entity.pdbx_description
1 polymer ?
#
loop_
_entity_poly.entity_id
_entity_poly.type
_entity_poly.pdbx_seq_one_letter_code
_entity_poly.pdbx_strand_id
1 'polypeptide(L)'
;MGPSLDRGSRYHYRFAEIAAREAGRVLPLFEKEHPDDNRPRLAVEAIRDWSRGQRDLGMAEVRRLSLDAHSAAREARTDSARFAARAAGQAVATWHVPTHAMAVPIYVCKAEKASWESRVRAKP
;
A
#
# COMPACT_ATOMS: atom_id res chain seq x y z
N MET A 1 -6.30 16.07 -26.36
CA MET A 1 -6.35 14.74 -25.72
C MET A 1 -5.52 14.79 -24.45
N GLY A 2 -6.17 14.82 -23.28
CA GLY A 2 -5.44 14.68 -22.02
C GLY A 2 -4.84 13.27 -21.88
N PRO A 3 -3.87 13.07 -20.98
CA PRO A 3 -3.33 11.75 -20.72
C PRO A 3 -4.44 10.79 -20.29
N SER A 4 -4.63 9.67 -21.00
CA SER A 4 -5.65 8.71 -20.65
C SER A 4 -5.22 7.85 -19.46
N LEU A 5 -6.14 7.64 -18.52
CA LEU A 5 -5.94 6.87 -17.29
C LEU A 5 -6.36 5.40 -17.49
N ASP A 6 -6.13 4.89 -18.68
CA ASP A 6 -6.64 3.59 -19.10
C ASP A 6 -5.83 2.46 -18.45
N ARG A 7 -6.45 1.28 -18.32
CA ARG A 7 -5.73 0.10 -17.85
C ARG A 7 -4.56 -0.21 -18.80
N GLY A 8 -3.35 -0.44 -18.28
CA GLY A 8 -2.16 -0.67 -19.10
C GLY A 8 -1.52 0.59 -19.72
N SER A 9 -2.04 1.80 -19.48
CA SER A 9 -1.39 3.02 -19.97
C SER A 9 -0.08 3.31 -19.22
N ARG A 10 0.81 4.10 -19.81
CA ARG A 10 2.07 4.53 -19.14
C ARG A 10 1.81 5.18 -17.77
N TYR A 11 0.69 5.90 -17.63
CA TYR A 11 0.33 6.57 -16.38
C TYR A 11 -0.11 5.57 -15.34
N HIS A 12 -0.81 4.51 -15.73
CA HIS A 12 -1.18 3.44 -14.84
C HIS A 12 0.07 2.76 -14.24
N TYR A 13 1.04 2.39 -15.06
CA TYR A 13 2.31 1.82 -14.58
C TYR A 13 3.05 2.78 -13.63
N ARG A 14 3.12 4.07 -13.97
CA ARG A 14 3.74 5.10 -13.11
C ARG A 14 3.01 5.28 -11.78
N PHE A 15 1.68 5.27 -11.79
CA PHE A 15 0.89 5.38 -10.55
C PHE A 15 1.09 4.17 -9.67
N ALA A 16 1.15 2.96 -10.24
CA ALA A 16 1.45 1.75 -9.50
C ALA A 16 2.87 1.77 -8.91
N GLU A 17 3.87 2.22 -9.66
CA GLU A 17 5.25 2.36 -9.17
C GLU A 17 5.36 3.34 -8.00
N ILE A 18 4.73 4.51 -8.12
CA ILE A 18 4.69 5.53 -7.05
C ILE A 18 3.93 4.98 -5.84
N ALA A 19 2.76 4.39 -6.05
CA ALA A 19 1.95 3.80 -4.99
C ALA A 19 2.73 2.72 -4.21
N ALA A 20 3.43 1.84 -4.92
CA ALA A 20 4.27 0.81 -4.32
C ALA A 20 5.39 1.42 -3.46
N ARG A 21 6.07 2.45 -3.99
CA ARG A 21 7.15 3.14 -3.28
C ARG A 21 6.64 3.83 -2.01
N GLU A 22 5.57 4.62 -2.12
CA GLU A 22 5.04 5.37 -0.98
C GLU A 22 4.44 4.44 0.10
N ALA A 23 3.70 3.39 -0.28
CA ALA A 23 3.24 2.39 0.67
C ALA A 23 4.41 1.63 1.32
N GLY A 24 5.45 1.30 0.54
CA GLY A 24 6.67 0.65 1.02
C GLY A 24 7.44 1.48 2.06
N ARG A 25 7.40 2.82 1.99
CA ARG A 25 8.07 3.70 2.98
C ARG A 25 7.51 3.53 4.39
N VAL A 26 6.20 3.28 4.52
CA VAL A 26 5.52 3.12 5.81
C VAL A 26 5.32 1.67 6.22
N LEU A 27 5.56 0.72 5.32
CA LEU A 27 5.44 -0.72 5.59
C LEU A 27 6.20 -1.18 6.85
N PRO A 28 7.41 -0.68 7.18
CA PRO A 28 8.11 -1.06 8.42
C PRO A 28 7.34 -0.76 9.71
N LEU A 29 6.39 0.19 9.68
CA LEU A 29 5.53 0.48 10.83
C LEU A 29 4.60 -0.69 11.16
N PHE A 30 4.13 -1.42 10.14
CA PHE A 30 3.33 -2.62 10.31
C PHE A 30 4.22 -3.81 10.72
N GLU A 31 5.33 -4.00 10.03
CA GLU A 31 6.21 -5.17 10.22
C GLU A 31 6.90 -5.19 11.58
N LYS A 32 7.17 -4.01 12.15
CA LYS A 32 7.65 -3.92 13.53
C LYS A 32 6.64 -4.50 14.53
N GLU A 33 5.35 -4.36 14.27
CA GLU A 33 4.29 -4.81 15.15
C GLU A 33 3.87 -6.27 14.89
N HIS A 34 3.89 -6.68 13.62
CA HIS A 34 3.53 -8.01 13.13
C HIS A 34 4.63 -8.57 12.22
N PRO A 35 5.79 -8.98 12.78
CA PRO A 35 6.95 -9.39 11.98
C PRO A 35 6.69 -10.66 11.14
N ASP A 36 5.75 -11.51 11.57
CA ASP A 36 5.42 -12.77 10.89
C ASP A 36 4.26 -12.63 9.89
N ASP A 37 3.63 -11.46 9.80
CA ASP A 37 2.51 -11.21 8.89
C ASP A 37 2.96 -10.51 7.61
N ASN A 38 3.11 -11.31 6.55
CA ASN A 38 3.58 -10.83 5.26
C ASN A 38 2.48 -10.25 4.37
N ARG A 39 1.19 -10.23 4.78
CA ARG A 39 0.07 -9.83 3.90
C ARG A 39 0.26 -8.43 3.29
N PRO A 40 0.63 -7.37 4.05
CA PRO A 40 0.88 -6.06 3.45
C PRO A 40 2.13 -6.00 2.56
N ARG A 41 3.20 -6.73 2.93
CA ARG A 41 4.42 -6.81 2.13
C ARG A 41 4.15 -7.43 0.77
N LEU A 42 3.46 -8.57 0.73
CA LEU A 42 3.10 -9.26 -0.50
C LEU A 42 2.29 -8.36 -1.45
N ALA A 43 1.38 -7.53 -0.91
CA ALA A 43 0.64 -6.57 -1.72
C ALA A 43 1.55 -5.51 -2.36
N VAL A 44 2.49 -4.93 -1.59
CA VAL A 44 3.45 -3.92 -2.08
C VAL A 44 4.41 -4.49 -3.12
N GLU A 45 4.92 -5.71 -2.89
CA GLU A 45 5.86 -6.36 -3.80
C GLU A 45 5.18 -6.73 -5.13
N ALA A 46 3.97 -7.28 -5.07
CA ALA A 46 3.20 -7.63 -6.27
C ALA A 46 2.97 -6.42 -7.19
N ILE A 47 2.52 -5.28 -6.65
CA ILE A 47 2.27 -4.08 -7.46
C ILE A 47 3.57 -3.45 -7.98
N ARG A 48 4.65 -3.51 -7.20
CA ARG A 48 5.97 -3.01 -7.62
C ARG A 48 6.50 -3.80 -8.81
N ASP A 49 6.47 -5.12 -8.72
CA ASP A 49 7.02 -5.99 -9.75
C ASP A 49 6.17 -5.89 -11.04
N TRP A 50 4.85 -5.80 -10.91
CA TRP A 50 3.97 -5.51 -12.05
C TRP A 50 4.27 -4.15 -12.68
N SER A 51 4.44 -3.09 -11.87
CA SER A 51 4.74 -1.74 -12.37
C SER A 51 6.06 -1.67 -13.17
N ARG A 52 6.97 -2.62 -12.94
CA ARG A 52 8.27 -2.75 -13.60
C ARG A 52 8.26 -3.75 -14.77
N GLY A 53 7.12 -4.35 -15.08
CA GLY A 53 7.01 -5.40 -16.10
C GLY A 53 7.72 -6.71 -15.72
N GLN A 54 7.94 -6.95 -14.43
CA GLN A 54 8.64 -8.14 -13.93
C GLN A 54 7.70 -9.32 -13.66
N ARG A 55 6.38 -9.06 -13.61
CA ARG A 55 5.33 -10.08 -13.47
C ARG A 55 4.01 -9.59 -14.02
N ASP A 56 3.16 -10.54 -14.39
CA ASP A 56 1.75 -10.28 -14.62
C ASP A 56 0.94 -10.40 -13.31
N LEU A 57 -0.21 -9.73 -13.29
CA LEU A 57 -1.19 -9.80 -12.21
C LEU A 57 -2.57 -10.06 -12.81
N GLY A 58 -3.42 -10.76 -12.06
CA GLY A 58 -4.81 -11.02 -12.41
C GLY A 58 -5.78 -10.48 -11.36
N MET A 59 -7.04 -10.26 -11.76
CA MET A 59 -8.06 -9.66 -10.89
C MET A 59 -8.30 -10.45 -9.59
N ALA A 60 -8.32 -11.79 -9.67
CA ALA A 60 -8.51 -12.64 -8.50
C ALA A 60 -7.36 -12.49 -7.49
N GLU A 61 -6.11 -12.47 -7.97
CA GLU A 61 -4.93 -12.28 -7.14
C GLU A 61 -4.89 -10.87 -6.52
N VAL A 62 -5.13 -9.82 -7.32
CA VAL A 62 -5.14 -8.43 -6.83
C VAL A 62 -6.22 -8.23 -5.78
N ARG A 63 -7.42 -8.78 -6.00
CA ARG A 63 -8.50 -8.74 -5.01
C ARG A 63 -8.07 -9.42 -3.71
N ARG A 64 -7.47 -10.62 -3.79
CA ARG A 64 -6.98 -11.35 -2.63
C ARG A 64 -5.93 -10.54 -1.87
N LEU A 65 -4.86 -10.09 -2.54
CA LEU A 65 -3.78 -9.31 -1.92
C LEU A 65 -4.29 -8.01 -1.27
N SER A 66 -5.22 -7.31 -1.92
CA SER A 66 -5.81 -6.09 -1.36
C SER A 66 -6.64 -6.37 -0.11
N LEU A 67 -7.48 -7.41 -0.15
CA LEU A 67 -8.31 -7.83 0.99
C LEU A 67 -7.47 -8.37 2.15
N ASP A 68 -6.42 -9.15 1.86
CA ASP A 68 -5.49 -9.68 2.85
C ASP A 68 -4.79 -8.54 3.59
N ALA A 69 -4.28 -7.53 2.87
CA ALA A 69 -3.68 -6.34 3.47
C ALA A 69 -4.69 -5.52 4.30
N HIS A 70 -5.96 -5.44 3.85
CA HIS A 70 -7.02 -4.78 4.62
C HIS A 70 -7.44 -5.58 5.86
N SER A 71 -7.39 -6.92 5.83
CA SER A 71 -7.60 -7.76 7.02
C SER A 71 -6.48 -7.54 8.03
N ALA A 72 -5.23 -7.58 7.58
CA ALA A 72 -4.05 -7.27 8.40
C ALA A 72 -4.16 -5.89 9.07
N ALA A 73 -4.66 -4.89 8.34
CA ALA A 73 -4.93 -3.58 8.92
C ALA A 73 -5.98 -3.58 10.04
N ARG A 74 -7.01 -4.43 9.96
CA ARG A 74 -8.04 -4.56 11.01
C ARG A 74 -7.48 -5.24 12.26
N GLU A 75 -6.50 -6.12 12.09
CA GLU A 75 -5.85 -6.88 13.16
C GLU A 75 -4.72 -6.08 13.85
N ALA A 76 -4.24 -5.00 13.21
CA ALA A 76 -3.24 -4.11 13.78
C ALA A 76 -3.70 -3.40 15.07
N ARG A 77 -2.85 -3.41 16.10
CA ARG A 77 -3.07 -2.79 17.41
C ARG A 77 -2.80 -1.29 17.37
N THR A 78 -1.76 -0.85 16.64
CA THR A 78 -1.48 0.59 16.49
C THR A 78 -2.09 1.19 15.22
N ASP A 79 -2.47 2.46 15.31
CA ASP A 79 -2.95 3.24 14.16
C ASP A 79 -1.87 3.37 13.07
N SER A 80 -0.60 3.50 13.45
CA SER A 80 0.51 3.53 12.49
C SER A 80 0.61 2.26 11.64
N ALA A 81 0.54 1.08 12.28
CA ALA A 81 0.55 -0.20 11.58
C ALA A 81 -0.73 -0.36 10.74
N ARG A 82 -1.90 -0.03 11.30
CA ARG A 82 -3.18 -0.08 10.59
C ARG A 82 -3.17 0.73 9.31
N PHE A 83 -2.69 1.97 9.35
CA PHE A 83 -2.66 2.83 8.17
C PHE A 83 -1.60 2.40 7.17
N ALA A 84 -0.45 1.88 7.61
CA ALA A 84 0.55 1.30 6.71
C ALA A 84 -0.02 0.11 5.92
N ALA A 85 -0.73 -0.81 6.58
CA ALA A 85 -1.38 -1.95 5.91
C ALA A 85 -2.51 -1.51 4.96
N ARG A 86 -3.28 -0.46 5.31
CA ARG A 86 -4.26 0.13 4.38
C ARG A 86 -3.60 0.75 3.14
N ALA A 87 -2.45 1.41 3.31
CA ALA A 87 -1.68 1.95 2.19
C ALA A 87 -1.24 0.83 1.23
N ALA A 88 -0.77 -0.30 1.75
CA ALA A 88 -0.41 -1.48 0.95
C ALA A 88 -1.61 -2.05 0.16
N GLY A 89 -2.78 -2.19 0.81
CA GLY A 89 -4.00 -2.67 0.15
C GLY A 89 -4.48 -1.75 -0.98
N GLN A 90 -4.34 -0.43 -0.82
CA GLN A 90 -4.65 0.55 -1.88
C GLN A 90 -3.59 0.56 -2.99
N ALA A 91 -2.32 0.33 -2.64
CA ALA A 91 -1.26 0.25 -3.62
C ALA A 91 -1.53 -0.87 -4.63
N VAL A 92 -1.78 -2.10 -4.18
CA VAL A 92 -2.08 -3.22 -5.08
C VAL A 92 -3.40 -3.05 -5.84
N ALA A 93 -4.40 -2.40 -5.23
CA ALA A 93 -5.65 -2.07 -5.91
C ALA A 93 -5.48 -1.10 -7.09
N THR A 94 -4.35 -0.37 -7.17
CA THR A 94 -4.00 0.49 -8.32
C THR A 94 -4.04 -0.31 -9.62
N TRP A 95 -3.61 -1.58 -9.61
CA TRP A 95 -3.69 -2.47 -10.77
C TRP A 95 -5.11 -2.58 -11.35
N HIS A 96 -6.14 -2.60 -10.49
CA HIS A 96 -7.53 -2.72 -10.92
C HIS A 96 -7.98 -1.45 -11.68
N VAL A 97 -7.80 -0.30 -11.04
CA VAL A 97 -8.02 1.04 -11.61
C VAL A 97 -7.01 2.05 -11.04
N PRO A 98 -6.45 2.96 -11.86
CA PRO A 98 -5.36 3.82 -11.42
C PRO A 98 -5.72 4.80 -10.30
N THR A 99 -7.01 5.09 -10.12
CA THR A 99 -7.51 6.03 -9.11
C THR A 99 -7.26 5.57 -7.67
N HIS A 100 -7.05 4.27 -7.42
CA HIS A 100 -6.65 3.77 -6.09
C HIS A 100 -5.32 4.34 -5.61
N ALA A 101 -4.41 4.73 -6.52
CA ALA A 101 -3.14 5.33 -6.15
C ALA A 101 -3.31 6.63 -5.34
N MET A 102 -4.43 7.36 -5.51
CA MET A 102 -4.71 8.59 -4.77
C MET A 102 -4.95 8.35 -3.27
N ALA A 103 -5.39 7.15 -2.89
CA ALA A 103 -5.62 6.82 -1.48
C ALA A 103 -4.32 6.52 -0.72
N VAL A 104 -3.25 6.14 -1.43
CA VAL A 104 -1.95 5.81 -0.84
C VAL A 104 -1.35 6.97 -0.04
N PRO A 105 -1.15 8.18 -0.60
CA PRO A 105 -0.57 9.30 0.16
C PRO A 105 -1.42 9.68 1.38
N ILE A 106 -2.74 9.53 1.31
CA ILE A 106 -3.64 9.79 2.45
C ILE A 106 -3.32 8.84 3.62
N TYR A 107 -3.16 7.54 3.34
CA TYR A 107 -2.85 6.56 4.37
C TYR A 107 -1.40 6.63 4.85
N VAL A 108 -0.45 6.97 3.97
CA VAL A 108 0.94 7.23 4.33
C VAL A 108 1.03 8.38 5.34
N CYS A 109 0.41 9.53 5.05
CA CYS A 109 0.39 10.66 5.98
C CYS A 109 -0.28 10.31 7.32
N LYS A 110 -1.36 9.52 7.30
CA LYS A 110 -2.00 9.04 8.53
C LYS A 110 -1.09 8.12 9.34
N ALA A 111 -0.35 7.22 8.69
CA ALA A 111 0.59 6.32 9.34
C ALA A 111 1.77 7.09 9.96
N GLU A 112 2.35 8.04 9.22
CA GLU A 112 3.45 8.89 9.69
C GLU A 112 3.01 9.77 10.86
N LYS A 113 1.82 10.39 10.78
CA LYS A 113 1.24 11.19 11.86
C LYS A 113 1.05 10.34 13.13
N ALA A 114 0.39 9.18 13.02
CA ALA A 114 0.18 8.29 14.16
C ALA A 114 1.49 7.80 14.77
N SER A 115 2.50 7.53 13.94
CA SER A 115 3.85 7.15 14.39
C SER A 115 4.58 8.30 15.08
N TRP A 116 4.38 9.54 14.63
CA TRP A 116 4.93 10.72 15.29
C TRP A 116 4.26 10.98 16.64
N GLU A 117 2.93 10.91 16.71
CA GLU A 117 2.18 11.13 17.95
C GLU A 117 2.54 10.11 19.03
N SER A 118 2.74 8.84 18.68
CA SER A 118 3.18 7.81 19.63
C SER A 118 4.60 8.06 20.15
N ARG A 119 5.53 8.51 19.30
CA ARG A 119 6.90 8.88 19.72
C ARG A 119 6.91 10.09 20.65
N VAL A 120 6.12 11.12 20.35
CA VAL A 120 6.06 12.34 21.18
C VAL A 120 5.46 12.04 22.54
N ARG A 121 4.37 11.25 22.61
CA ARG A 121 3.74 10.85 23.87
C ARG A 121 4.60 9.89 24.70
N ALA A 122 5.54 9.19 24.09
CA ALA A 122 6.46 8.28 24.77
C ALA A 122 7.71 8.98 25.36
N LYS A 123 7.89 10.28 25.10
CA LYS A 123 8.99 11.05 25.68
C LYS A 123 8.62 11.44 27.13
N PRO A 124 9.48 11.13 28.13
CA PRO A 124 9.21 11.41 29.54
C PRO A 124 9.11 12.91 29.83
#